data_AF-A0AA48KDX6-F1
#
_entry.id   AF-A0AA48KDX6-F1
#
_cell.length_a   1.000
_cell.length_b   1.000
_cell.length_c   1.000
_cell.angle_alpha   90.00
_cell.angle_beta   90.00
_cell.angle_gamma   90.00
#
_symmetry.space_group_name_H-M   'P 1'
#
loop_
_entity.id
_entity.type
_entity.pdbx_description
1 polymer ?
#
loop_
_entity_poly.entity_id
_entity_poly.type
_entity_poly.pdbx_seq_one_letter_code
_entity_poly.pdbx_strand_id
1 'polypeptide(L)'
;MIRRSVALALVLAGLACGPRIPPKPAGVPATAFWAGDGKAGVFVAIGVPDHEGWQVQLYDDRSGAVVAQGLYVIHQGTARPSFKQEDFAGWDGHAVRLTGGGVLEPKTR
;
A
#
# COMPACT_ATOMS: atom_id res chain seq x y z
N MET A 1 -26.30 37.43 40.54
CA MET A 1 -25.89 37.50 39.12
C MET A 1 -24.40 37.69 39.07
N ILE A 2 -23.61 36.70 38.66
CA ILE A 2 -22.24 36.81 38.09
C ILE A 2 -22.04 35.53 37.27
N ARG A 3 -21.61 35.73 36.03
CA ARG A 3 -21.68 34.81 34.89
C ARG A 3 -20.72 33.64 35.02
N ARG A 4 -21.23 32.42 34.84
CA ARG A 4 -20.42 31.21 34.63
C ARG A 4 -19.79 31.29 33.24
N SER A 5 -18.52 31.64 33.18
CA SER A 5 -17.72 31.51 31.96
C SER A 5 -17.49 30.02 31.69
N VAL A 6 -18.33 29.44 30.83
CA VAL A 6 -18.08 28.12 30.25
C VAL A 6 -16.99 28.31 29.21
N ALA A 7 -15.75 27.96 29.57
CA ALA A 7 -14.66 27.87 28.62
C ALA A 7 -14.95 26.70 27.67
N LEU A 8 -15.31 27.03 26.43
CA LEU A 8 -15.51 26.08 25.34
C LEU A 8 -14.14 25.50 24.97
N ALA A 9 -13.88 24.25 25.39
CA ALA A 9 -12.69 23.51 25.00
C ALA A 9 -12.77 23.22 23.48
N LEU A 10 -12.01 24.00 22.69
CA LEU A 10 -11.75 23.68 21.29
C LEU A 10 -10.85 22.43 21.23
N VAL A 11 -11.46 21.27 20.98
CA VAL A 11 -10.72 20.05 20.65
C VAL A 11 -10.21 20.19 19.21
N LEU A 12 -8.97 20.67 19.04
CA LEU A 12 -8.24 20.55 17.78
C LEU A 12 -7.81 19.08 17.62
N ALA A 13 -8.71 18.23 17.10
CA ALA A 13 -8.35 16.93 16.54
C ALA A 13 -8.27 17.08 15.02
N GLY A 14 -7.17 17.66 14.52
CA GLY A 14 -6.94 17.87 13.10
C GLY A 14 -5.51 17.52 12.72
N LEU A 15 -5.37 16.69 11.69
CA LEU A 15 -4.15 16.36 10.93
C LEU A 15 -3.28 15.20 11.44
N ALA A 16 -3.87 14.00 11.57
CA ALA A 16 -3.14 12.81 11.12
C ALA A 16 -3.25 12.72 9.59
N CYS A 17 -2.57 13.63 8.89
CA CYS A 17 -2.52 13.69 7.43
C CYS A 17 -1.48 12.69 6.90
N GLY A 18 -1.63 11.41 7.26
CA GLY A 18 -0.92 10.31 6.61
C GLY A 18 -1.70 9.87 5.37
N PRO A 19 -1.05 9.33 4.33
CA PRO A 19 -1.77 8.73 3.20
C PRO A 19 -2.76 7.70 3.74
N ARG A 20 -4.06 7.96 3.51
CA ARG A 20 -5.13 7.12 4.04
C ARG A 20 -5.17 5.83 3.24
N ILE A 21 -4.76 4.73 3.88
CA ILE A 21 -4.92 3.39 3.32
C ILE A 21 -6.42 3.07 3.27
N PRO A 22 -6.99 2.73 2.11
CA PRO A 22 -8.38 2.34 2.02
C PRO A 22 -8.64 1.03 2.75
N PRO A 23 -9.87 0.79 3.23
CA PRO A 23 -10.25 -0.53 3.74
C PRO A 23 -10.09 -1.59 2.63
N LYS A 24 -9.67 -2.79 3.01
CA LYS A 24 -9.53 -3.91 2.08
C LYS A 24 -10.91 -4.39 1.59
N PRO A 25 -11.16 -4.49 0.27
CA PRO A 25 -12.34 -5.15 -0.27
C PRO A 25 -12.41 -6.63 0.10
N ALA A 26 -13.60 -7.23 -0.04
CA ALA A 26 -13.76 -8.67 0.10
C ALA A 26 -12.86 -9.42 -0.90
N GLY A 27 -12.23 -10.51 -0.44
CA GLY A 27 -11.30 -11.30 -1.27
C GLY A 27 -9.85 -10.82 -1.24
N VAL A 28 -9.58 -9.59 -0.77
CA VAL A 28 -8.20 -9.12 -0.56
C VAL A 28 -7.66 -9.68 0.76
N PRO A 29 -6.52 -10.41 0.76
CA PRO A 29 -5.93 -10.94 1.98
C PRO A 29 -5.56 -9.86 2.98
N ALA A 30 -5.72 -10.13 4.28
CA ALA A 30 -5.36 -9.19 5.34
C ALA A 30 -3.88 -8.77 5.30
N THR A 31 -3.01 -9.66 4.82
CA THR A 31 -1.57 -9.48 4.65
C THR A 31 -1.17 -8.63 3.44
N ALA A 32 -2.11 -8.28 2.55
CA ALA A 32 -1.80 -7.45 1.39
C ALA A 32 -1.50 -6.00 1.80
N PHE A 33 -0.54 -5.39 1.12
CA PHE A 33 -0.09 -4.02 1.36
C PHE A 33 -0.73 -3.07 0.35
N TRP A 34 -1.07 -1.86 0.78
CA TRP A 34 -1.57 -0.83 -0.12
C TRP A 34 -0.44 -0.17 -0.93
N ALA A 35 -0.57 -0.13 -2.25
CA ALA A 35 0.31 0.61 -3.15
C ALA A 35 -0.52 1.64 -3.93
N GLY A 36 -0.66 2.84 -3.39
CA GLY A 36 -1.43 3.92 -4.00
C GLY A 36 -1.36 5.25 -3.26
N ASP A 37 -1.89 6.30 -3.88
CA ASP A 37 -1.80 7.69 -3.42
C ASP A 37 -2.99 8.16 -2.54
N GLY A 38 -3.81 7.21 -2.08
CA GLY A 38 -5.01 7.45 -1.28
C GLY A 38 -6.27 7.75 -2.10
N LYS A 39 -6.16 7.91 -3.44
CA LYS A 39 -7.30 8.01 -4.36
C LYS A 39 -7.44 6.80 -5.26
N ALA A 40 -6.32 6.23 -5.67
CA ALA A 40 -6.26 5.03 -6.49
C ALA A 40 -5.00 4.23 -6.18
N GLY A 41 -5.04 2.94 -6.46
CA GLY A 41 -3.92 2.03 -6.27
C GLY A 41 -4.35 0.58 -6.36
N VAL A 42 -3.50 -0.30 -5.84
CA VAL A 42 -3.78 -1.73 -5.71
C VAL A 42 -3.38 -2.21 -4.33
N PHE A 43 -3.98 -3.32 -3.90
CA PHE A 43 -3.42 -4.12 -2.83
C PHE A 43 -2.44 -5.13 -3.38
N VAL A 44 -1.30 -5.30 -2.72
CA VAL A 44 -0.17 -6.12 -3.14
C VAL A 44 0.01 -7.23 -2.11
N ALA A 45 -0.33 -8.47 -2.47
CA ALA A 45 0.07 -9.63 -1.68
C ALA A 45 1.43 -10.11 -2.16
N ILE A 46 2.39 -10.18 -1.23
CA ILE A 46 3.73 -10.69 -1.48
C ILE A 46 3.84 -12.08 -0.84
N GLY A 47 4.16 -13.08 -1.65
CA GLY A 47 4.46 -14.44 -1.23
C GLY A 47 5.90 -14.61 -0.77
N VAL A 48 6.31 -15.87 -0.60
CA VAL A 48 7.70 -16.23 -0.27
C VAL A 48 8.61 -15.89 -1.46
N PRO A 49 9.78 -15.28 -1.24
CA PRO A 49 10.75 -15.08 -2.31
C PRO A 49 11.28 -16.43 -2.80
N ASP A 50 11.46 -16.57 -4.10
CA ASP A 50 12.22 -17.67 -4.70
C ASP A 50 13.59 -17.15 -5.18
N HIS A 51 14.37 -18.02 -5.82
CA HIS A 51 15.70 -17.66 -6.35
C HIS A 51 15.62 -16.71 -7.56
N GLU A 52 14.42 -16.49 -8.10
CA GLU A 52 14.16 -15.74 -9.32
C GLU A 52 13.40 -14.42 -9.07
N GLY A 53 12.81 -14.22 -7.89
CA GLY A 53 12.01 -13.06 -7.54
C GLY A 53 11.00 -13.32 -6.41
N TRP A 54 9.88 -12.61 -6.46
CA TRP A 54 8.78 -12.65 -5.50
C TRP A 54 7.51 -13.08 -6.19
N GLN A 55 6.78 -14.04 -5.61
CA GLN A 55 5.41 -14.25 -6.05
C GLN A 55 4.53 -13.10 -5.59
N VAL A 56 3.89 -12.42 -6.54
CA VAL A 56 3.09 -11.23 -6.28
C VAL A 56 1.71 -11.40 -6.88
N GLN A 57 0.71 -10.93 -6.14
CA GLN A 57 -0.66 -10.80 -6.62
C GLN A 57 -1.18 -9.40 -6.32
N LEU A 58 -1.67 -8.73 -7.35
CA LEU A 58 -2.23 -7.39 -7.30
C LEU A 58 -3.74 -7.47 -7.34
N TYR A 59 -4.40 -6.70 -6.47
CA TYR A 59 -5.84 -6.66 -6.35
C TYR A 59 -6.35 -5.24 -6.57
N ASP A 60 -7.43 -5.13 -7.34
CA ASP A 60 -8.18 -3.90 -7.54
C ASP A 60 -8.71 -3.36 -6.20
N ASP A 61 -8.56 -2.05 -6.00
CA ASP A 61 -8.84 -1.37 -4.73
C ASP A 61 -10.34 -1.22 -4.42
N ARG A 62 -11.21 -1.46 -5.40
CA ARG A 62 -12.67 -1.34 -5.24
C ARG A 62 -13.37 -2.69 -5.19
N SER A 63 -13.07 -3.55 -6.16
CA SER A 63 -13.71 -4.85 -6.35
C SER A 63 -13.03 -5.98 -5.58
N GLY A 64 -11.75 -5.82 -5.23
CA GLY A 64 -10.94 -6.91 -4.69
C GLY A 64 -10.59 -7.99 -5.70
N ALA A 65 -10.86 -7.78 -6.99
CA ALA A 65 -10.51 -8.71 -8.04
C ALA A 65 -8.99 -8.71 -8.30
N VAL A 66 -8.44 -9.86 -8.67
CA VAL A 66 -7.04 -9.98 -9.06
C VAL A 66 -6.85 -9.30 -10.42
N VAL A 67 -5.98 -8.28 -10.47
CA VAL A 67 -5.66 -7.55 -11.71
C VAL A 67 -4.34 -7.97 -12.34
N ALA A 68 -3.42 -8.50 -11.53
CA ALA A 68 -2.19 -9.11 -12.01
C ALA A 68 -1.67 -10.15 -11.03
N GLN A 69 -0.96 -11.15 -11.52
CA GLN A 69 -0.31 -12.15 -10.71
C GLN A 69 0.91 -12.71 -11.44
N GLY A 70 1.97 -13.00 -10.70
CA GLY A 70 3.13 -13.69 -11.23
C GLY A 70 4.39 -13.45 -10.42
N LEU A 71 5.50 -13.84 -11.02
CA LEU A 71 6.82 -13.61 -10.45
C LEU A 71 7.28 -12.18 -10.76
N TYR A 72 7.70 -11.44 -9.74
CA TYR A 72 8.17 -10.06 -9.84
C TYR A 72 9.60 -9.95 -9.32
N VAL A 73 10.37 -9.08 -9.94
CA VAL A 73 11.76 -8.78 -9.54
C VAL A 73 11.85 -7.35 -9.05
N ILE A 74 12.74 -7.10 -8.09
CA ILE A 74 13.06 -5.74 -7.64
C ILE A 74 14.13 -5.19 -8.59
N HIS A 75 13.79 -4.15 -9.34
CA HIS A 75 14.74 -3.32 -10.07
C HIS A 75 15.10 -2.08 -9.25
N GLN A 76 16.34 -1.61 -9.41
CA GLN A 76 16.81 -0.31 -8.90
C GLN A 76 16.56 -0.07 -7.41
N GLY A 77 16.81 -1.07 -6.57
CA GLY A 77 16.64 -0.96 -5.12
C GLY A 77 17.45 -1.98 -4.34
N THR A 78 17.42 -1.86 -3.01
CA THR A 78 18.07 -2.82 -2.11
C THR A 78 17.28 -4.12 -2.10
N ALA A 79 17.97 -5.26 -2.20
CA ALA A 79 17.37 -6.56 -1.92
C ALA A 79 16.81 -6.57 -0.49
N ARG A 80 15.60 -7.13 -0.31
CA ARG A 80 14.92 -7.13 0.99
C ARG A 80 14.57 -8.55 1.40
N PRO A 81 14.65 -8.89 2.68
CA PRO A 81 14.19 -10.20 3.17
C PRO A 81 12.66 -10.26 3.32
N SER A 82 12.00 -9.10 3.42
CA SER A 82 10.55 -8.97 3.58
C SER A 82 10.09 -7.55 3.23
N PHE A 83 8.77 -7.37 3.14
CA PHE A 83 8.13 -6.08 2.88
C PHE A 83 7.25 -5.65 4.05
N LYS A 84 7.09 -4.33 4.18
CA LYS A 84 6.14 -3.68 5.08
C LYS A 84 5.27 -2.71 4.30
N GLN A 85 4.18 -2.26 4.91
CA GLN A 85 3.26 -1.30 4.29
C GLN A 85 3.96 0.00 3.86
N GLU A 86 4.97 0.45 4.60
CA GLU A 86 5.72 1.69 4.32
C GLU A 86 6.62 1.59 3.08
N ASP A 87 6.86 0.37 2.59
CA ASP A 87 7.72 0.14 1.43
C ASP A 87 7.02 0.45 0.12
N PHE A 88 5.69 0.55 0.11
CA PHE A 88 4.89 0.71 -1.11
C PHE A 88 4.50 2.17 -1.32
N ALA A 89 4.99 2.74 -2.42
CA ALA A 89 4.76 4.14 -2.78
C ALA A 89 3.63 4.33 -3.80
N GLY A 90 3.35 3.32 -4.64
CA GLY A 90 2.28 3.41 -5.62
C GLY A 90 2.32 2.31 -6.68
N TRP A 91 1.39 2.39 -7.62
CA TRP A 91 1.30 1.52 -8.79
C TRP A 91 1.01 2.37 -10.03
N ASP A 92 1.71 2.10 -11.12
CA ASP A 92 1.60 2.88 -12.38
C ASP A 92 0.76 2.18 -13.47
N GLY A 93 0.09 1.07 -13.12
CA GLY A 93 -0.66 0.24 -14.06
C GLY A 93 0.12 -0.99 -14.52
N HIS A 94 1.44 -1.02 -14.32
CA HIS A 94 2.29 -2.15 -14.69
C HIS A 94 3.16 -2.63 -13.52
N ALA A 95 3.81 -1.68 -12.83
CA ALA A 95 4.81 -1.93 -11.82
C ALA A 95 4.46 -1.28 -10.49
N VAL A 96 4.91 -1.88 -9.40
CA VAL A 96 4.72 -1.38 -8.04
C VAL A 96 5.94 -0.59 -7.61
N ARG A 97 5.76 0.72 -7.40
CA ARG A 97 6.82 1.62 -6.95
C ARG A 97 7.05 1.47 -5.46
N LEU A 98 8.33 1.43 -5.07
CA LEU A 98 8.74 1.34 -3.67
C LEU A 98 9.26 2.69 -3.15
N THR A 99 9.03 2.99 -1.88
CA THR A 99 9.44 4.25 -1.22
C THR A 99 10.95 4.48 -1.26
N GLY A 100 11.76 3.43 -1.45
CA GLY A 100 13.22 3.50 -1.59
C GLY A 100 13.74 3.68 -3.02
N GLY A 101 12.88 4.03 -3.99
CA GLY A 101 13.25 4.21 -5.40
C GLY A 101 13.28 2.93 -6.24
N GLY A 102 13.19 1.76 -5.59
CA GLY A 102 13.06 0.48 -6.27
C GLY A 102 11.68 0.28 -6.90
N VAL A 103 11.61 -0.66 -7.83
CA VAL A 103 10.39 -1.01 -8.54
C VAL A 103 10.23 -2.52 -8.54
N LEU A 104 9.06 -3.01 -8.13
CA LEU A 104 8.65 -4.40 -8.33
C LEU A 104 7.98 -4.51 -9.71
N GLU A 105 8.65 -5.17 -10.65
CA GLU A 105 8.17 -5.35 -12.01
C GLU A 105 7.92 -6.84 -12.31
N PRO A 106 6.94 -7.18 -13.15
CA PRO A 106 6.75 -8.55 -13.61
C PRO A 106 8.02 -9.07 -14.29
N LYS A 107 8.50 -10.24 -13.88
CA LYS A 107 9.59 -10.93 -14.57
C LYS A 107 9.09 -11.36 -15.95
N THR A 108 9.55 -10.67 -16.99
CA THR A 108 9.36 -11.11 -18.37
C THR A 108 10.24 -12.35 -18.62
N ARG A 109 9.68 -13.36 -19.30
CA ARG A 109 10.44 -14.55 -19.71
C ARG A 109 11.28 -14.26 -20.94
#